data_AF-D4H612-F1
#
_entry.id   AF-D4H612-F1
#
_cell.length_a   1.000
_cell.length_b   1.000
_cell.length_c   1.000
_cell.angle_alpha   90.00
_cell.angle_beta   90.00
_cell.angle_gamma   90.00
#
_symmetry.space_group_name_H-M   'P 1'
#
loop_
_entity.id
_entity.type
_entity.pdbx_description
1 polymer ?
#
loop_
_entity_poly.entity_id
_entity_poly.type
_entity_poly.pdbx_seq_one_letter_code
_entity_poly.pdbx_strand_id
1 'polypeptide(L)'
;MLYVDYTLLIQIVQFLVIIFLGKKMILDPVLATIEGRDSKIDGMKDEAEQLKEKVEQYRADYAEKMTEMRVELAEHHKKIKDDASKEAAAKVQAVKVEIDGKVAAARAEITVQSAKAKDEMNAMVAEISDMIVDRIMLSA
;
A
#
# COMPACT_ATOMS: atom_id res chain seq x y z
N MET A 1 -45.27 -13.76 89.13
CA MET A 1 -46.34 -13.96 88.12
C MET A 1 -46.23 -12.81 87.14
N LEU A 2 -46.06 -13.10 85.85
CA LEU A 2 -46.06 -12.07 84.81
C LEU A 2 -47.48 -11.52 84.70
N TYR A 3 -47.73 -10.40 85.36
CA TYR A 3 -48.92 -9.60 85.07
C TYR A 3 -48.71 -9.03 83.67
N VAL A 4 -49.56 -9.47 82.74
CA VAL A 4 -49.60 -8.93 81.38
C VAL A 4 -50.28 -7.57 81.47
N ASP A 5 -49.50 -6.57 81.84
CA ASP A 5 -49.90 -5.17 81.87
C ASP A 5 -49.57 -4.48 80.55
N TYR A 6 -50.16 -3.29 80.34
CA TYR A 6 -49.92 -2.41 79.18
C TYR A 6 -48.42 -2.14 78.93
N THR A 7 -47.58 -2.24 79.95
CA THR A 7 -46.12 -2.15 79.89
C THR A 7 -45.50 -3.19 78.95
N LEU A 8 -46.06 -4.40 78.85
CA LEU A 8 -45.60 -5.44 77.92
C LEU A 8 -45.85 -5.03 76.47
N LEU A 9 -47.02 -4.45 76.17
CA LEU A 9 -47.32 -3.90 74.84
C LEU A 9 -46.38 -2.75 74.48
N ILE A 10 -46.11 -1.84 75.43
CA ILE A 10 -45.13 -0.77 75.22
C ILE A 10 -43.74 -1.34 74.94
N GLN A 11 -43.31 -2.37 75.66
CA GLN A 11 -41.99 -3.00 75.45
C GLN A 11 -41.89 -3.68 74.08
N ILE A 12 -42.95 -4.32 73.60
CA ILE A 12 -43.01 -4.89 72.24
C ILE A 12 -42.92 -3.80 71.19
N VAL A 13 -43.68 -2.70 71.35
CA VAL A 13 -43.62 -1.56 70.42
C VAL A 13 -42.22 -0.94 70.42
N GLN A 14 -41.61 -0.74 71.59
CA GLN A 14 -40.23 -0.24 71.71
C GLN A 14 -39.23 -1.16 70.99
N PHE A 15 -39.37 -2.47 71.14
CA PHE A 15 -38.51 -3.44 70.48
C PHE A 15 -38.69 -3.42 68.95
N LEU A 16 -39.92 -3.34 68.46
CA LEU A 16 -40.21 -3.21 67.03
C LEU A 16 -39.66 -1.89 66.45
N VAL A 17 -39.76 -0.79 67.18
CA VAL A 17 -39.17 0.50 66.77
C VAL A 17 -37.65 0.37 66.65
N ILE A 18 -36.97 -0.24 67.62
CA ILE A 18 -35.52 -0.47 67.56
C ILE A 18 -35.14 -1.36 66.39
N ILE A 19 -35.86 -2.46 66.14
CA ILE A 19 -35.61 -3.34 64.98
C ILE A 19 -35.78 -2.56 63.67
N PHE A 20 -36.85 -1.77 63.55
CA PHE A 20 -37.12 -1.02 62.33
C PHE A 20 -36.04 0.04 62.09
N LEU A 21 -35.62 0.75 63.14
CA LEU A 21 -34.55 1.73 63.09
C LEU A 21 -33.21 1.06 62.73
N GLY A 22 -32.90 -0.09 63.35
CA GLY A 22 -31.69 -0.86 63.08
C GLY A 22 -31.64 -1.42 61.66
N LYS A 23 -32.78 -1.93 61.14
CA LYS A 23 -32.89 -2.38 59.75
C LYS A 23 -32.55 -1.24 58.78
N LYS A 24 -33.25 -0.11 58.93
CA LYS A 24 -33.09 1.03 58.03
C LYS A 24 -31.72 1.72 58.15
N MET A 25 -31.13 1.73 59.35
CA MET A 25 -29.92 2.51 59.62
C MET A 25 -28.63 1.68 59.55
N ILE A 26 -28.67 0.36 59.75
CA ILE A 26 -27.47 -0.50 59.79
C ILE A 26 -27.55 -1.57 58.70
N LEU A 27 -28.65 -2.33 58.63
CA LEU A 27 -28.73 -3.50 57.76
C LEU A 27 -28.76 -3.12 56.27
N ASP A 28 -29.70 -2.24 55.90
CA ASP A 28 -29.89 -1.77 54.53
C ASP A 28 -28.62 -1.06 53.97
N PRO A 29 -27.96 -0.11 54.68
CA PRO A 29 -26.76 0.54 54.14
C PRO A 29 -25.54 -0.39 54.07
N VAL A 30 -25.43 -1.39 54.95
CA VAL A 30 -24.35 -2.39 54.87
C VAL A 30 -24.54 -3.28 53.65
N LEU A 31 -25.76 -3.78 53.40
CA LEU A 31 -26.05 -4.56 52.18
C LEU A 31 -25.76 -3.73 50.91
N ALA A 32 -26.25 -2.48 50.86
CA ALA A 32 -26.02 -1.60 49.72
C ALA A 32 -24.52 -1.34 49.46
N THR A 33 -23.70 -1.27 50.51
CA THR A 33 -22.24 -1.10 50.37
C THR A 33 -21.57 -2.36 49.82
N ILE A 34 -22.02 -3.54 50.23
CA ILE A 34 -21.51 -4.82 49.73
C ILE A 34 -21.90 -4.99 48.26
N GLU A 35 -23.17 -4.82 47.93
CA GLU A 35 -23.67 -4.90 46.55
C GLU A 35 -22.98 -3.87 45.64
N GLY A 36 -22.78 -2.65 46.12
CA GLY A 36 -22.07 -1.62 45.37
C GLY A 36 -20.60 -1.97 45.11
N ARG A 37 -19.94 -2.70 46.03
CA ARG A 37 -18.57 -3.18 45.83
C ARG A 37 -18.53 -4.34 44.85
N ASP A 38 -19.41 -5.32 45.00
CA ASP A 38 -19.47 -6.49 44.13
C ASP A 38 -19.81 -6.07 42.69
N SER A 39 -20.82 -5.21 42.51
CA SER A 39 -21.18 -4.65 41.21
C SER A 39 -20.03 -3.87 40.56
N LYS A 40 -19.25 -3.11 41.35
CA LYS A 40 -18.10 -2.38 40.83
C LYS A 40 -16.96 -3.32 40.44
N ILE A 41 -16.72 -4.38 41.21
CA ILE A 41 -15.68 -5.37 40.91
C ILE A 41 -16.04 -6.15 39.65
N ASP A 42 -17.29 -6.59 39.53
CA ASP A 42 -17.76 -7.33 38.37
C ASP A 42 -17.78 -6.44 37.12
N GLY A 43 -18.24 -5.19 37.24
CA GLY A 43 -18.15 -4.21 36.16
C GLY A 43 -16.71 -3.97 35.68
N MET A 44 -15.74 -3.86 36.61
CA MET A 44 -14.32 -3.73 36.25
C MET A 44 -13.76 -4.98 35.58
N LYS A 45 -14.23 -6.18 35.93
CA LYS A 45 -13.82 -7.42 35.25
C LYS A 45 -14.39 -7.49 33.84
N ASP A 46 -15.67 -7.18 33.67
CA ASP A 46 -16.33 -7.15 32.37
C ASP A 46 -15.67 -6.13 31.44
N GLU A 47 -15.37 -4.93 31.94
CA GLU A 47 -14.63 -3.92 31.18
C GLU A 47 -13.23 -4.41 30.78
N ALA A 48 -12.51 -5.08 31.69
CA ALA A 48 -11.19 -5.64 31.39
C ALA A 48 -11.25 -6.76 30.35
N GLU A 49 -12.28 -7.61 30.40
CA GLU A 49 -12.50 -8.68 29.42
C GLU A 49 -12.86 -8.11 28.05
N GLN A 50 -13.79 -7.15 27.99
CA GLN A 50 -14.12 -6.44 26.75
C GLN A 50 -12.91 -5.70 26.16
N LEU A 51 -12.06 -5.10 27.00
CA LEU A 51 -10.85 -4.45 26.52
C LEU A 51 -9.85 -5.45 25.95
N LYS A 52 -9.68 -6.62 26.60
CA LYS A 52 -8.85 -7.70 26.07
C LYS A 52 -9.37 -8.20 24.73
N GLU A 53 -10.67 -8.43 24.62
CA GLU A 53 -11.30 -8.88 23.37
C GLU A 53 -11.09 -7.86 22.25
N LYS A 54 -11.32 -6.57 22.52
CA LYS A 54 -11.04 -5.49 21.56
C LYS A 54 -9.57 -5.44 21.14
N VAL A 55 -8.64 -5.60 22.08
CA VAL A 55 -7.20 -5.61 21.75
C VAL A 55 -6.85 -6.78 20.86
N GLU A 56 -7.40 -7.97 21.12
CA GLU A 56 -7.17 -9.15 20.27
C GLU A 56 -7.81 -8.99 18.88
N GLN A 57 -9.01 -8.41 18.80
CA GLN A 57 -9.63 -8.04 17.50
C GLN A 57 -8.77 -7.04 16.74
N TYR A 58 -8.34 -5.94 17.38
CA TYR A 58 -7.45 -4.96 16.74
C TYR A 58 -6.13 -5.57 16.28
N ARG A 59 -5.57 -6.53 17.02
CA ARG A 59 -4.37 -7.25 16.62
C ARG A 59 -4.62 -8.13 15.40
N ALA A 60 -5.74 -8.84 15.35
CA ALA A 60 -6.14 -9.65 14.21
C ALA A 60 -6.33 -8.78 12.96
N ASP A 61 -7.12 -7.71 13.06
CA ASP A 61 -7.36 -6.77 11.96
C ASP A 61 -6.07 -6.13 11.46
N TYR A 62 -5.16 -5.76 12.37
CA TYR A 62 -3.87 -5.19 12.00
C TYR A 62 -2.97 -6.21 11.28
N ALA A 63 -2.96 -7.46 11.72
CA ALA A 63 -2.20 -8.53 11.08
C ALA A 63 -2.74 -8.87 9.68
N GLU A 64 -4.06 -8.89 9.52
CA GLU A 64 -4.72 -9.08 8.22
C GLU A 64 -4.39 -7.94 7.28
N LYS A 65 -4.59 -6.69 7.71
CA LYS A 65 -4.29 -5.50 6.91
C LYS A 65 -2.81 -5.42 6.52
N MET A 66 -1.90 -5.82 7.40
CA MET A 66 -0.47 -5.89 7.06
C MET A 66 -0.17 -6.96 6.00
N THR A 67 -0.90 -8.06 6.02
CA THR A 67 -0.78 -9.13 5.01
C THR A 67 -1.30 -8.65 3.67
N GLU A 68 -2.48 -8.04 3.64
CA GLU A 68 -3.07 -7.44 2.44
C GLU A 68 -2.14 -6.38 1.83
N MET A 69 -1.66 -5.43 2.63
CA MET A 69 -0.72 -4.40 2.19
C MET A 69 0.56 -4.99 1.58
N ARG A 70 1.06 -6.11 2.12
CA ARG A 70 2.24 -6.79 1.54
C ARG A 70 1.95 -7.42 0.18
N VAL A 71 0.76 -8.01 0.02
CA VAL A 71 0.32 -8.57 -1.26
C VAL A 71 0.16 -7.45 -2.29
N GLU A 72 -0.56 -6.39 -1.95
CA GLU A 72 -0.75 -5.23 -2.83
C GLU A 72 0.58 -4.59 -3.24
N LEU A 73 1.50 -4.43 -2.29
CA LEU A 73 2.82 -3.87 -2.58
C LEU A 73 3.63 -4.77 -3.53
N ALA A 74 3.57 -6.10 -3.34
CA ALA A 74 4.24 -7.04 -4.22
C ALA A 74 3.64 -7.02 -5.64
N GLU A 75 2.32 -6.95 -5.76
CA GLU A 75 1.63 -6.81 -7.05
C GLU A 75 1.98 -5.49 -7.74
N HIS A 76 1.99 -4.38 -6.99
CA HIS A 76 2.36 -3.08 -7.52
C HIS A 76 3.81 -3.04 -8.00
N HIS A 77 4.74 -3.61 -7.23
CA HIS A 77 6.14 -3.75 -7.65
C HIS A 77 6.30 -4.60 -8.91
N LYS A 78 5.57 -5.71 -8.99
CA LYS A 78 5.58 -6.57 -10.18
C LYS A 78 5.07 -5.79 -11.40
N LYS A 79 3.95 -5.07 -11.26
CA LYS A 79 3.37 -4.26 -12.32
C LYS A 79 4.33 -3.17 -12.81
N ILE A 80 4.95 -2.42 -11.88
CA ILE A 80 5.97 -1.43 -12.23
C ILE A 80 7.12 -2.07 -13.00
N LYS A 81 7.62 -3.22 -12.54
CA LYS A 81 8.74 -3.91 -13.20
C LYS A 81 8.37 -4.40 -14.60
N ASP A 82 7.18 -4.97 -14.76
CA ASP A 82 6.69 -5.45 -16.04
C ASP A 82 6.46 -4.29 -17.02
N ASP A 83 5.86 -3.19 -16.55
CA ASP A 83 5.63 -1.99 -17.37
C ASP A 83 6.95 -1.32 -17.77
N ALA A 84 7.90 -1.17 -16.83
CA ALA A 84 9.23 -0.66 -17.12
C ALA A 84 9.99 -1.56 -18.11
N SER A 85 9.87 -2.88 -17.98
CA SER A 85 10.51 -3.81 -18.92
C SER A 85 9.90 -3.73 -20.32
N LYS A 86 8.58 -3.56 -20.43
CA LYS A 86 7.90 -3.36 -21.72
C LYS A 86 8.30 -2.04 -22.36
N GLU A 87 8.33 -0.95 -21.58
CA GLU A 87 8.72 0.36 -22.08
C GLU A 87 10.19 0.36 -22.55
N ALA A 88 11.09 -0.26 -21.77
CA ALA A 88 12.48 -0.42 -22.16
C ALA A 88 12.62 -1.23 -23.46
N ALA A 89 11.92 -2.36 -23.59
CA ALA A 89 11.93 -3.16 -24.81
C ALA A 89 11.39 -2.38 -26.01
N ALA A 90 10.31 -1.62 -25.83
CA ALA A 90 9.73 -0.78 -26.88
C ALA A 90 10.69 0.34 -27.33
N LYS A 91 11.37 1.02 -26.39
CA LYS A 91 12.38 2.03 -26.68
C LYS A 91 13.57 1.44 -27.45
N VAL A 92 14.09 0.29 -27.01
CA VAL A 92 15.19 -0.40 -27.70
C VAL A 92 14.78 -0.79 -29.11
N GLN A 93 13.57 -1.33 -29.29
CA GLN A 93 13.07 -1.69 -30.62
C GLN A 93 12.90 -0.46 -31.53
N ALA A 94 12.38 0.65 -31.01
CA ALA A 94 12.23 1.89 -31.77
C ALA A 94 13.59 2.43 -32.23
N VAL A 95 14.57 2.47 -31.33
CA VAL A 95 15.95 2.89 -31.66
C VAL A 95 16.57 1.96 -32.69
N LYS A 96 16.36 0.65 -32.58
CA LYS A 96 16.88 -0.31 -33.55
C LYS A 96 16.30 -0.08 -34.95
N VAL A 97 14.99 0.15 -35.06
CA VAL A 97 14.32 0.48 -36.34
C VAL A 97 14.87 1.79 -36.92
N GLU A 98 15.08 2.81 -36.08
CA GLU A 98 15.66 4.08 -36.53
C GLU A 98 17.10 3.91 -37.05
N ILE A 99 17.93 3.13 -36.34
CA ILE A 99 19.31 2.82 -36.77
C ILE A 99 19.31 2.04 -38.07
N ASP A 100 18.49 0.99 -38.18
CA ASP A 100 18.39 0.18 -39.41
C ASP A 100 17.96 1.05 -40.61
N GLY A 101 17.03 1.98 -40.38
CA GLY A 101 16.62 2.99 -41.38
C GLY A 101 17.75 3.93 -41.79
N LYS A 102 18.51 4.47 -40.82
CA LYS A 102 19.68 5.33 -41.08
C LYS A 102 20.78 4.59 -41.84
N VAL A 103 21.04 3.33 -41.49
CA VAL A 103 22.03 2.49 -42.17
C VAL A 103 21.59 2.20 -43.61
N ALA A 104 20.31 1.90 -43.83
CA ALA A 104 19.77 1.70 -45.18
C ALA A 104 19.87 2.97 -46.04
N ALA A 105 19.51 4.12 -45.48
CA ALA A 105 19.63 5.42 -46.16
C ALA A 105 21.10 5.75 -46.50
N ALA A 106 22.02 5.60 -45.55
CA ALA A 106 23.44 5.83 -45.78
C ALA A 106 24.02 4.90 -46.86
N ARG A 107 23.61 3.62 -46.89
CA ARG A 107 24.02 2.69 -47.95
C ARG A 107 23.50 3.15 -49.33
N ALA A 108 22.25 3.59 -49.41
CA ALA A 108 21.68 4.11 -50.65
C ALA A 108 22.45 5.35 -51.13
N GLU A 109 22.74 6.31 -50.24
CA GLU A 109 23.55 7.48 -50.57
C GLU A 109 24.94 7.12 -51.07
N ILE A 110 25.64 6.18 -50.41
CA ILE A 110 26.95 5.69 -50.86
C ILE A 110 26.87 5.10 -52.27
N THR A 111 25.83 4.32 -52.58
CA THR A 111 25.67 3.75 -53.94
C THR A 111 25.44 4.83 -54.99
N VAL A 112 24.64 5.86 -54.68
CA VAL A 112 24.40 7.00 -55.58
C VAL A 112 25.68 7.82 -55.78
N GLN A 113 26.40 8.12 -54.71
CA GLN A 113 27.67 8.84 -54.77
C GLN A 113 28.74 8.06 -55.55
N SER A 114 28.82 6.74 -55.35
CA SER A 114 29.75 5.88 -56.10
C SER A 114 29.41 5.84 -57.59
N ALA A 115 28.13 5.82 -57.96
CA ALA A 115 27.71 5.90 -59.36
C ALA A 115 28.08 7.25 -59.98
N LYS A 116 27.79 8.36 -59.30
CA LYS A 116 28.18 9.71 -59.75
C LYS A 116 29.70 9.85 -59.92
N ALA A 117 30.48 9.39 -58.95
CA ALA A 117 31.94 9.42 -59.01
C ALA A 117 32.49 8.59 -60.18
N LYS A 118 31.85 7.45 -60.52
CA LYS A 118 32.21 6.67 -61.71
C LYS A 118 31.90 7.42 -63.00
N ASP A 119 30.74 8.07 -63.09
CA ASP A 119 30.36 8.85 -64.27
C ASP A 119 31.29 10.05 -64.47
N GLU A 120 31.61 10.79 -63.40
CA GLU A 120 32.58 11.88 -63.42
C GLU A 120 33.98 11.41 -63.81
N MET A 121 34.42 10.26 -63.29
CA MET A 121 35.71 9.67 -63.65
C MET A 121 35.74 9.27 -65.13
N ASN A 122 34.66 8.68 -65.67
CA ASN A 122 34.56 8.34 -67.08
C ASN A 122 34.60 9.59 -67.98
N ALA A 123 33.94 10.68 -67.57
CA ALA A 123 34.00 11.95 -68.29
C ALA A 123 35.42 12.53 -68.31
N MET A 124 36.12 12.53 -67.17
CA MET A 124 37.53 12.93 -67.08
C MET A 124 38.43 12.04 -67.95
N VAL A 125 38.21 10.73 -67.97
CA VAL A 125 38.98 9.81 -68.83
C VAL A 125 38.76 10.12 -70.31
N ALA A 126 37.53 10.43 -70.72
CA ALA A 126 37.24 10.84 -72.10
C ALA A 126 37.94 12.15 -72.47
N GLU A 127 37.87 13.17 -71.60
CA GLU A 127 38.55 14.46 -71.79
C GLU A 127 40.07 14.31 -71.90
N ILE A 128 40.68 13.52 -71.01
CA ILE A 128 42.12 13.21 -71.07
C ILE A 128 42.46 12.45 -72.36
N SER A 129 41.58 11.54 -72.81
CA SER A 129 41.80 10.78 -74.05
C SER A 129 41.77 11.69 -75.28
N ASP A 130 40.83 12.63 -75.36
CA ASP A 130 40.76 13.64 -76.43
C ASP A 130 42.01 14.54 -76.42
N MET A 131 42.45 15.01 -75.24
CA MET A 131 43.68 15.79 -75.11
C MET A 131 44.93 15.03 -75.60
N ILE A 132 44.99 13.71 -75.38
CA ILE A 132 46.07 12.85 -75.87
C ILE A 132 46.01 12.75 -77.39
N VAL A 133 44.82 12.55 -77.97
CA VAL A 133 44.62 12.45 -79.43
C VAL A 133 45.02 13.75 -80.12
N ASP A 134 44.55 14.90 -79.64
CA ASP A 134 44.91 16.22 -80.18
C ASP A 134 46.42 16.44 -80.16
N ARG A 135 47.09 16.03 -79.08
CA ARG A 135 48.54 16.21 -78.94
C ARG A 135 49.35 15.29 -79.85
N ILE A 136 48.84 14.10 -80.17
CA ILE A 136 49.47 13.19 -81.12
C ILE A 136 49.26 13.70 -82.55
N MET A 137 48.05 14.16 -82.91
CA MET A 137 47.75 14.67 -84.25
C MET A 137 48.44 16.00 -84.58
N LEU A 138 48.72 16.86 -83.60
CA LEU A 138 49.53 18.09 -83.80
C LEU A 138 51.05 17.82 -83.92
N SER A 139 51.50 16.58 -83.72
CA SER A 139 52.92 16.18 -83.77
C SER A 139 53.32 15.41 -85.02
N ALA A 140 52.40 15.23 -85.99
CA ALA A 140 52.64 14.65 -87.30
C ALA A 140 52.50 15.72 -88.40
#